data_AF-A0A0H3JAM5-F1
#
_entry.id   AF-A0A0H3JAM5-F1
#
_cell.length_a   1.000
_cell.length_b   1.000
_cell.length_c   1.000
_cell.angle_alpha   90.00
_cell.angle_beta   90.00
_cell.angle_gamma   90.00
#
_symmetry.space_group_name_H-M   'P 1'
#
loop_
_entity.id
_entity.type
_entity.pdbx_description
1 polymer ?
#
loop_
_entity_poly.entity_id
_entity_poly.type
_entity_poly.pdbx_seq_one_letter_code
_entity_poly.pdbx_strand_id
1 'polypeptide(L)'
;MDKKSIVKFLKENQIDDIEEIKYIEDIYILRFYYDFDSSEIEAAEAYANDECTEDKESEVWYNEFFKPYLNDIAIDNVGDILEDCMNEFNIAIQFITYEYEEEEESSEIVAVFHDIEKSVDIKKVIDDLKL
;
A
#
# COMPACT_ATOMS: atom_id res chain seq x y z
N MET A 1 -2.08 -16.12 -14.77
CA MET A 1 -1.23 -15.15 -14.07
C MET A 1 0.13 -15.75 -13.69
N ASP A 2 1.24 -15.07 -14.00
CA ASP A 2 2.60 -15.51 -13.65
C ASP A 2 3.07 -14.88 -12.31
N LYS A 3 2.78 -15.58 -11.21
CA LYS A 3 3.09 -15.13 -9.85
C LYS A 3 4.58 -14.82 -9.62
N LYS A 4 5.49 -15.59 -10.24
CA LYS A 4 6.93 -15.41 -10.01
C LYS A 4 7.44 -14.12 -10.66
N SER A 5 6.96 -13.82 -11.85
CA SER A 5 7.32 -12.60 -12.56
C SER A 5 6.74 -11.36 -11.87
N ILE A 6 5.51 -11.45 -11.35
CA ILE A 6 4.90 -10.38 -10.52
C ILE A 6 5.75 -10.08 -9.29
N VAL A 7 6.10 -11.09 -8.48
CA VAL A 7 6.92 -10.88 -7.28
C VAL A 7 8.30 -10.30 -7.63
N LYS A 8 8.88 -10.72 -8.76
CA LYS A 8 10.14 -10.15 -9.24
C LYS A 8 9.99 -8.67 -9.60
N PHE A 9 8.93 -8.32 -10.33
CA PHE A 9 8.62 -6.95 -10.71
C PHE A 9 8.47 -6.06 -9.47
N LEU A 10 7.69 -6.49 -8.48
CA LEU A 10 7.46 -5.72 -7.25
C LEU A 10 8.79 -5.44 -6.52
N LYS A 11 9.66 -6.44 -6.38
CA LYS A 11 11.00 -6.27 -5.79
C LYS A 11 11.93 -5.35 -6.58
N GLU A 12 11.83 -5.37 -7.90
CA GLU A 12 12.61 -4.47 -8.75
C GLU A 12 12.12 -3.02 -8.65
N ASN A 13 10.92 -2.81 -8.11
CA ASN A 13 10.28 -1.51 -7.88
C ASN A 13 10.07 -1.22 -6.38
N GLN A 14 11.04 -1.59 -5.54
CA GLN A 14 11.13 -1.18 -4.12
C GLN A 14 10.05 -1.75 -3.19
N ILE A 15 9.30 -2.76 -3.62
CA ILE A 15 8.39 -3.50 -2.74
C ILE A 15 9.09 -4.77 -2.25
N ASP A 16 9.45 -4.78 -0.97
CA ASP A 16 10.10 -5.90 -0.29
C ASP A 16 9.15 -6.59 0.72
N ASP A 17 9.67 -7.60 1.43
CA ASP A 17 8.94 -8.37 2.45
C ASP A 17 7.55 -8.90 2.04
N ILE A 18 7.45 -9.32 0.79
CA ILE A 18 6.24 -9.85 0.17
C ILE A 18 5.87 -11.23 0.75
N GLU A 19 4.68 -11.33 1.32
CA GLU A 19 4.04 -12.54 1.80
C GLU A 19 2.80 -12.91 0.96
N GLU A 20 2.70 -14.15 0.51
CA GLU A 20 1.50 -14.67 -0.17
C GLU A 20 0.45 -15.12 0.85
N ILE A 21 -0.75 -14.53 0.79
CA ILE A 21 -1.91 -14.98 1.56
C ILE A 21 -2.74 -15.95 0.72
N LYS A 22 -2.93 -17.17 1.23
CA LYS A 22 -3.74 -18.20 0.54
C LYS A 22 -5.23 -17.90 0.71
N TYR A 23 -5.94 -17.86 -0.41
CA TYR A 23 -7.39 -17.61 -0.42
C TYR A 23 -8.14 -18.61 -1.32
N ILE A 24 -8.46 -18.26 -2.57
CA ILE A 24 -9.15 -19.13 -3.53
C ILE A 24 -8.33 -19.33 -4.80
N GLU A 25 -8.64 -20.38 -5.56
CA GLU A 25 -8.04 -20.59 -6.88
C GLU A 25 -8.31 -19.37 -7.78
N ASP A 26 -7.27 -18.96 -8.51
CA ASP A 26 -7.24 -17.82 -9.43
C ASP A 26 -7.28 -16.39 -8.85
N ILE A 27 -7.25 -16.24 -7.52
CA ILE A 27 -6.91 -14.97 -6.88
C ILE A 27 -5.52 -15.11 -6.26
N TYR A 28 -4.69 -14.10 -6.46
CA TYR A 28 -3.39 -14.01 -5.81
C TYR A 28 -3.39 -12.81 -4.89
N ILE A 29 -3.04 -13.03 -3.62
CA ILE A 29 -3.07 -11.99 -2.60
C ILE A 29 -1.67 -11.88 -2.05
N LEU A 30 -1.15 -10.65 -2.05
CA LEU A 30 0.13 -10.33 -1.46
C LEU A 30 -0.08 -9.32 -0.34
N ARG A 31 0.58 -9.58 0.79
CA ARG A 31 0.84 -8.59 1.81
C ARG A 31 2.29 -8.16 1.70
N PHE A 32 2.56 -6.86 1.82
CA PHE A 32 3.91 -6.30 1.83
C PHE A 32 3.90 -4.96 2.57
N TYR A 33 5.09 -4.42 2.80
CA TYR A 33 5.29 -3.14 3.46
C TYR A 33 5.94 -2.16 2.50
N TYR A 34 5.48 -0.92 2.53
CA TYR A 34 6.10 0.21 1.83
C TYR A 34 6.85 1.04 2.85
N ASP A 35 8.18 1.05 2.76
CA ASP A 35 9.03 1.88 3.62
C ASP A 35 9.16 3.28 3.00
N PHE A 36 8.85 4.30 3.78
CA PHE A 36 8.98 5.68 3.33
C PHE A 36 10.45 6.10 3.27
N ASP A 37 10.83 6.80 2.21
CA ASP A 37 12.14 7.44 2.17
C ASP A 37 12.14 8.78 2.92
N SER A 38 13.33 9.29 3.24
CA SER A 38 13.47 10.54 4.00
C SER A 38 12.79 11.73 3.31
N SER A 39 12.76 11.76 1.97
CA SER A 39 12.16 12.87 1.23
C SER A 39 10.63 12.82 1.27
N GLU A 40 10.05 11.63 1.34
CA GLU A 40 8.62 11.41 1.52
C GLU A 40 8.17 11.81 2.92
N ILE A 41 8.93 11.41 3.93
CA ILE A 41 8.70 11.83 5.32
C ILE A 41 8.79 13.36 5.42
N GLU A 42 9.85 13.96 4.89
CA GLU A 42 10.03 15.42 4.88
C GLU A 42 8.87 16.14 4.16
N ALA A 43 8.35 15.56 3.07
CA ALA A 43 7.20 16.12 2.37
C ALA A 43 5.93 16.08 3.22
N ALA A 44 5.62 14.93 3.83
CA ALA A 44 4.48 14.80 4.74
C ALA A 44 4.60 15.74 5.95
N GLU A 45 5.80 15.88 6.52
CA GLU A 45 6.05 16.84 7.60
C GLU A 45 5.79 18.28 7.15
N ALA A 46 6.25 18.66 5.95
CA ALA A 46 6.04 20.01 5.42
C ALA A 46 4.55 20.33 5.24
N TYR A 47 3.78 19.41 4.66
CA TYR A 47 2.33 19.58 4.53
C TYR A 47 1.62 19.68 5.88
N ALA A 48 1.98 18.81 6.84
CA ALA A 48 1.40 18.85 8.18
C ALA A 48 1.73 20.17 8.90
N ASN A 49 2.96 20.67 8.78
CA ASN A 49 3.38 21.94 9.39
C ASN A 49 2.71 23.17 8.75
N ASP A 50 2.39 23.12 7.45
CA ASP A 50 1.72 24.21 6.76
C ASP A 50 0.23 24.30 7.13
N GLU A 51 -0.41 23.18 7.45
CA GLU A 51 -1.85 23.12 7.74
C GLU A 51 -2.21 23.06 9.23
N CYS A 52 -1.38 22.44 10.06
CA CYS A 52 -1.64 22.29 11.49
C CYS A 52 -1.10 23.48 12.30
N THR A 53 -1.92 24.02 13.20
CA THR A 53 -1.53 25.12 14.08
C THR A 53 -1.00 24.67 15.45
N GLU A 54 -1.13 23.39 15.77
CA GLU A 54 -0.60 22.79 17.01
C GLU A 54 0.90 22.52 16.88
N ASP A 55 1.57 22.25 18.01
CA ASP A 55 3.00 21.95 18.02
C ASP A 55 3.31 20.70 17.17
N LYS A 56 4.47 20.72 16.49
CA LYS A 56 5.01 19.54 15.78
C LYS A 56 5.07 18.35 16.76
N GLU A 57 4.75 17.16 16.26
CA GLU A 57 4.71 15.90 17.05
C GLU A 57 3.64 15.87 18.16
N SER A 58 2.75 16.87 18.25
CA SER A 58 1.54 16.76 19.08
C SER A 58 0.62 15.67 18.55
N GLU A 59 -0.25 15.11 19.41
CA GLU A 59 -1.22 14.08 18.99
C GLU A 59 -2.10 14.53 17.81
N VAL A 60 -2.48 15.81 17.78
CA VAL A 60 -3.27 16.39 16.68
C VAL A 60 -2.43 16.48 15.41
N TRP A 61 -1.24 17.07 15.49
CA TRP A 61 -0.34 17.19 14.33
C TRP A 61 -0.02 15.81 13.73
N TYR A 62 0.26 14.83 14.58
CA TYR A 62 0.64 13.49 14.14
C TYR A 62 -0.54 12.73 13.54
N ASN A 63 -1.66 12.61 14.25
CA ASN A 63 -2.78 11.75 13.84
C ASN A 63 -3.72 12.38 12.80
N GLU A 64 -3.93 13.71 12.85
CA GLU A 64 -4.90 14.38 11.98
C GLU A 64 -4.27 14.96 10.71
N PHE A 65 -2.94 15.09 10.65
CA PHE A 65 -2.25 15.71 9.51
C PHE A 65 -1.10 14.83 8.98
N PHE A 66 -0.04 14.65 9.77
CA PHE A 66 1.17 13.98 9.30
C PHE A 66 0.91 12.54 8.83
N LYS A 67 0.23 11.73 9.64
CA LYS A 67 -0.10 10.34 9.31
C LYS A 67 -1.02 10.22 8.08
N PRO A 68 -2.10 11.01 7.93
CA PRO A 68 -2.86 11.09 6.69
C PRO A 68 -2.01 11.40 5.46
N TYR A 69 -1.10 12.37 5.55
CA TYR A 69 -0.20 12.71 4.43
C TYR A 69 0.75 11.57 4.06
N LEU A 70 1.30 10.86 5.04
CA LEU A 70 2.09 9.65 4.77
C LEU A 70 1.26 8.57 4.08
N ASN A 71 0.02 8.35 4.53
CA ASN A 71 -0.85 7.37 3.90
C ASN A 71 -1.19 7.73 2.44
N ASP A 72 -1.44 9.01 2.16
CA ASP A 72 -1.66 9.48 0.78
C ASP A 72 -0.43 9.22 -0.10
N ILE A 73 0.78 9.51 0.40
CA ILE A 73 2.04 9.22 -0.31
C ILE A 73 2.18 7.72 -0.59
N ALA A 74 1.91 6.85 0.39
CA ALA A 74 1.97 5.41 0.18
C ALA A 74 0.97 4.95 -0.89
N ILE A 75 -0.27 5.46 -0.86
CA ILE A 75 -1.31 5.13 -1.85
C ILE A 75 -0.87 5.55 -3.26
N ASP A 76 -0.31 6.75 -3.41
CA ASP A 76 0.12 7.26 -4.70
C ASP A 76 1.29 6.43 -5.26
N ASN A 77 2.35 6.23 -4.47
CA ASN A 77 3.55 5.53 -4.93
C ASN A 77 3.31 4.04 -5.19
N VAL A 78 2.64 3.35 -4.27
CA VAL A 78 2.27 1.94 -4.47
C VAL A 78 1.26 1.82 -5.61
N GLY A 79 0.33 2.77 -5.72
CA GLY A 79 -0.63 2.86 -6.81
C GLY A 79 0.06 2.88 -8.18
N ASP A 80 1.05 3.74 -8.35
CA ASP A 80 1.84 3.86 -9.59
C ASP A 80 2.57 2.55 -9.91
N ILE A 81 3.25 1.94 -8.93
CA ILE A 81 3.95 0.66 -9.11
C ILE A 81 2.98 -0.46 -9.51
N LEU A 82 1.80 -0.51 -8.87
CA LEU A 82 0.80 -1.52 -9.17
C LEU A 82 0.12 -1.26 -10.52
N GLU A 83 -0.06 -0.01 -10.95
CA GLU A 83 -0.55 0.31 -12.29
C GLU A 83 0.42 -0.19 -13.38
N ASP A 84 1.72 0.04 -13.20
CA ASP A 84 2.74 -0.49 -14.11
C ASP A 84 2.71 -2.02 -14.15
N CYS A 85 2.53 -2.67 -12.99
CA CYS A 85 2.36 -4.12 -12.89
C CYS A 85 1.09 -4.61 -13.62
N MET A 86 -0.04 -3.92 -13.46
CA MET A 86 -1.29 -4.24 -14.17
C MET A 86 -1.07 -4.22 -15.69
N ASN A 87 -0.40 -3.18 -16.18
CA ASN A 87 -0.11 -2.99 -17.60
C ASN A 87 0.86 -4.04 -18.15
N GLU A 88 1.95 -4.35 -17.42
CA GLU A 88 2.97 -5.31 -17.84
C GLU A 88 2.40 -6.74 -17.95
N PHE A 89 1.60 -7.16 -16.96
CA PHE A 89 1.12 -8.54 -16.88
C PHE A 89 -0.31 -8.72 -17.41
N ASN A 90 -0.97 -7.65 -17.86
CA ASN A 90 -2.36 -7.63 -18.33
C ASN A 90 -3.31 -8.29 -17.31
N ILE A 91 -3.25 -7.81 -16.07
CA ILE A 91 -4.04 -8.25 -14.92
C ILE A 91 -4.76 -7.06 -14.28
N ALA A 92 -5.73 -7.32 -13.42
CA ALA A 92 -6.34 -6.32 -12.58
C ALA A 92 -5.83 -6.46 -11.14
N ILE A 93 -5.58 -5.33 -10.49
CA ILE A 93 -5.10 -5.26 -9.11
C ILE A 93 -5.98 -4.28 -8.34
N GLN A 94 -6.38 -4.67 -7.14
CA GLN A 94 -6.98 -3.79 -6.13
C GLN A 94 -6.13 -3.87 -4.87
N PHE A 95 -5.97 -2.78 -4.14
CA PHE A 95 -5.24 -2.82 -2.88
C PHE A 95 -5.90 -1.96 -1.82
N ILE A 96 -5.54 -2.21 -0.57
CA ILE A 96 -5.84 -1.34 0.57
C ILE A 96 -4.57 -1.16 1.39
N THR A 97 -4.48 -0.02 2.05
CA THR A 97 -3.47 0.27 3.06
C THR A 97 -4.06 0.05 4.44
N TYR A 98 -3.24 -0.45 5.35
CA TYR A 98 -3.55 -0.52 6.77
C TYR A 98 -2.68 0.47 7.51
N GLU A 99 -3.32 1.24 8.38
CA GLU A 99 -2.61 2.12 9.30
C GLU A 99 -1.87 1.30 10.35
N TYR A 100 -0.60 1.62 10.57
CA TYR A 100 0.16 1.07 11.68
C TYR A 100 -0.13 1.83 12.99
N GLU A 101 0.02 1.14 14.12
CA GLU A 101 -0.17 1.69 15.48
C GLU A 101 1.12 2.24 16.12
N GLU A 102 2.31 1.96 15.58
CA GLU A 102 3.61 2.37 16.15
C GLU A 102 4.47 3.17 15.17
N GLU A 103 5.56 3.76 15.71
CA GLU A 103 6.58 4.65 15.11
C GLU A 103 7.29 4.15 13.83
N GLU A 104 6.79 3.10 13.18
CA GLU A 104 7.39 2.55 11.98
C GLU A 104 7.08 3.44 10.77
N GLU A 105 8.13 3.86 10.09
CA GLU A 105 8.12 4.62 8.83
C GLU A 105 7.69 3.71 7.66
N SER A 106 6.64 2.91 7.84
CA SER A 106 6.14 2.01 6.81
C SER A 106 4.61 1.91 6.80
N SER A 107 4.06 1.57 5.63
CA SER A 107 2.64 1.28 5.44
C SER A 107 2.45 -0.20 5.10
N GLU A 108 1.51 -0.89 5.75
CA GLU A 108 1.13 -2.25 5.37
C GLU A 108 0.14 -2.20 4.21
N ILE A 109 0.40 -2.99 3.17
CA ILE A 109 -0.44 -3.08 1.98
C ILE A 109 -0.90 -4.51 1.77
N VAL A 110 -2.18 -4.66 1.47
CA VAL A 110 -2.74 -5.92 0.96
C VAL A 110 -3.26 -5.68 -0.45
N ALA A 111 -2.61 -6.32 -1.43
CA ALA A 111 -2.94 -6.25 -2.84
C ALA A 111 -3.53 -7.57 -3.35
N VAL A 112 -4.62 -7.47 -4.11
CA VAL A 112 -5.39 -8.55 -4.69
C VAL A 112 -5.24 -8.50 -6.20
N PHE A 113 -4.59 -9.52 -6.76
CA PHE A 113 -4.29 -9.69 -8.17
C PHE A 113 -5.25 -10.73 -8.76
N HIS A 114 -5.87 -10.41 -9.89
CA HIS A 114 -6.78 -11.31 -10.60
C HIS A 114 -6.77 -11.06 -12.10
N ASP A 115 -7.26 -12.03 -12.88
CA ASP A 115 -7.45 -11.83 -14.32
C ASP A 115 -8.46 -10.70 -14.58
N ILE A 116 -8.23 -9.91 -15.63
CA ILE A 116 -9.05 -8.73 -15.97
C ILE A 116 -10.52 -9.06 -16.28
N GLU A 117 -10.80 -10.29 -16.69
CA GLU A 117 -12.17 -10.76 -16.97
C GLU A 117 -12.97 -11.05 -15.70
N LYS A 118 -12.32 -11.10 -14.53
CA LYS A 118 -12.96 -11.41 -13.25
C LYS A 118 -13.37 -10.14 -12.53
N SER A 119 -14.58 -10.18 -11.96
CA SER A 119 -15.04 -9.18 -11.01
C SER A 119 -14.71 -9.67 -9.60
N VAL A 120 -13.67 -9.08 -8.99
CA VAL A 120 -13.33 -9.30 -7.58
C VAL A 120 -13.70 -8.05 -6.80
N ASP A 121 -14.24 -8.24 -5.59
CA ASP A 121 -14.48 -7.15 -4.64
C ASP A 121 -13.49 -7.29 -3.49
N ILE A 122 -12.54 -6.36 -3.40
CA ILE A 122 -11.52 -6.41 -2.34
C ILE A 122 -12.14 -6.40 -0.94
N LYS A 123 -13.25 -5.68 -0.72
CA LYS A 123 -13.88 -5.63 0.61
C LYS A 123 -14.33 -7.00 1.07
N LYS A 124 -14.92 -7.77 0.15
CA LYS A 124 -15.33 -9.14 0.42
C LYS A 124 -14.13 -10.06 0.69
N VAL A 125 -13.04 -9.88 -0.07
CA VAL A 125 -11.82 -10.67 0.14
C VAL A 125 -11.23 -10.43 1.53
N ILE A 126 -11.17 -9.16 1.95
CA ILE A 126 -10.70 -8.76 3.27
C ILE A 126 -11.61 -9.30 4.38
N ASP A 127 -12.93 -9.14 4.23
CA ASP A 127 -13.92 -9.69 5.17
C ASP A 127 -13.79 -11.23 5.34
N ASP A 128 -13.58 -11.96 4.24
CA ASP A 128 -13.42 -13.41 4.25
C ASP A 128 -12.11 -13.84 4.93
N LEU A 129 -11.05 -13.07 4.74
CA LEU A 129 -9.74 -13.29 5.38
C LEU A 129 -9.71 -12.85 6.84
N LYS A 130 -10.68 -12.03 7.27
CA LYS A 130 -10.75 -11.42 8.61
C LYS A 130 -9.50 -10.59 8.91
N LEU A 131 -9.05 -9.85 7.89
CA LEU A 131 -8.05 -8.80 8.01
C LEU A 131 -8.72 -7.49 8.42
#